data_AF-A0A833VW20-F1
#
_entry.id   AF-A0A833VW20-F1
#
_cell.length_a   1.000
_cell.length_b   1.000
_cell.length_c   1.000
_cell.angle_alpha   90.00
_cell.angle_beta   90.00
_cell.angle_gamma   90.00
#
_symmetry.space_group_name_H-M   'P 1'
#
loop_
_entity.id
_entity.type
_entity.pdbx_description
1 polymer ?
#
loop_
_entity_poly.entity_id
_entity_poly.type
_entity_poly.pdbx_seq_one_letter_code
_entity_poly.pdbx_strand_id
1 'polypeptide(L)'
;MGINLLHLFPLLLLPLLATAEIPQELFLVPPEPLILDYHNGPLLTGNYSVNIIWYGNFTAAQRAIVADFITSLSASTPAPSVASWWKTISLYKGGGVRITLGSQYFDTKLSFGKSLTRTNLSQLATNSGTHRNSITAIFTAPDVLVEVRSAREIIRDRV
;
A
#
# COMPACT_ATOMS: atom_id res chain seq x y z
N MET A 1 -64.70 -54.87 -0.60
CA MET A 1 -63.82 -54.00 -1.39
C MET A 1 -62.80 -53.40 -0.44
N GLY A 2 -61.75 -54.16 -0.13
CA GLY A 2 -60.78 -53.82 0.92
C GLY A 2 -59.55 -53.20 0.30
N ILE A 3 -59.30 -51.93 0.61
CA ILE A 3 -58.10 -51.23 0.17
C ILE A 3 -56.94 -51.76 1.02
N ASN A 4 -55.97 -52.41 0.39
CA ASN A 4 -54.79 -52.99 1.04
C ASN A 4 -53.94 -51.85 1.64
N LEU A 5 -53.91 -51.75 2.98
CA LEU A 5 -53.26 -50.68 3.73
C LEU A 5 -51.72 -50.81 3.78
N LEU A 6 -51.11 -51.62 2.90
CA LEU A 6 -49.68 -51.91 2.85
C LEU A 6 -48.91 -51.10 1.79
N HIS A 7 -49.58 -50.20 1.07
CA HIS A 7 -48.93 -49.30 0.09
C HIS A 7 -48.96 -47.81 0.47
N LEU A 8 -49.46 -47.45 1.66
CA LEU A 8 -49.50 -46.05 2.10
C LEU A 8 -48.26 -45.58 2.87
N PHE A 9 -47.34 -46.49 3.20
CA PHE A 9 -46.15 -46.14 3.97
C PHE A 9 -45.00 -45.47 3.18
N PRO A 10 -44.76 -45.71 1.86
CA PRO A 10 -43.66 -45.07 1.16
C PRO A 10 -44.01 -43.66 0.65
N LEU A 11 -45.29 -43.26 0.67
CA LEU A 11 -45.72 -41.95 0.16
C LEU A 11 -45.69 -40.83 1.21
N LEU A 12 -45.52 -41.15 2.50
CA LEU A 12 -45.43 -40.16 3.57
C LEU A 12 -44.00 -39.83 4.00
N LEU A 13 -42.99 -40.43 3.36
CA LEU A 13 -41.57 -40.18 3.64
C LEU A 13 -40.86 -39.33 2.57
N LEU A 14 -41.59 -38.85 1.56
CA LEU A 14 -41.00 -38.11 0.43
C LEU A 14 -40.92 -36.57 0.53
N PRO A 15 -41.34 -35.87 1.62
CA PRO A 15 -40.92 -34.49 1.82
C PRO A 15 -39.85 -34.31 2.90
N LEU A 16 -39.28 -35.39 3.47
CA LEU A 16 -38.22 -35.25 4.50
C LEU A 16 -36.82 -35.01 3.90
N LEU A 17 -36.69 -35.04 2.57
CA LEU A 17 -35.47 -34.64 1.87
C LEU A 17 -35.58 -33.24 1.24
N ALA A 18 -36.41 -32.37 1.81
CA ALA A 18 -36.20 -30.93 1.65
C ALA A 18 -35.03 -30.56 2.56
N THR A 19 -33.82 -30.50 2.01
CA THR A 19 -32.73 -29.78 2.66
C THR A 19 -33.22 -28.36 2.88
N ALA A 20 -33.56 -28.03 4.12
CA ALA A 20 -33.69 -26.65 4.52
C ALA A 20 -32.30 -26.03 4.34
N GLU A 21 -32.10 -25.36 3.20
CA GLU A 21 -31.03 -24.39 3.08
C GLU A 21 -31.35 -23.30 4.09
N ILE A 22 -30.79 -23.41 5.29
CA ILE A 22 -30.76 -22.32 6.25
C ILE A 22 -30.04 -21.19 5.50
N PRO A 23 -30.71 -20.07 5.18
CA PRO A 23 -30.02 -18.93 4.62
C PRO A 23 -28.94 -18.56 5.63
N GLN A 24 -27.67 -18.69 5.23
CA GLN A 24 -26.63 -18.03 6.00
C GLN A 24 -26.84 -16.54 5.76
N GLU A 25 -27.58 -15.91 6.68
CA GLU A 25 -27.69 -14.47 6.79
C GLU A 25 -26.28 -13.92 7.06
N LEU A 26 -25.56 -13.59 5.98
CA LEU A 26 -24.34 -12.81 6.06
C LEU A 26 -24.77 -11.40 6.47
N PHE A 27 -24.84 -11.17 7.77
CA PHE A 27 -25.08 -9.83 8.28
C PHE A 27 -23.86 -8.97 7.93
N LEU A 28 -24.04 -8.03 7.01
CA LEU A 28 -23.06 -6.99 6.76
C LEU A 28 -23.03 -6.10 8.01
N VAL A 29 -22.17 -6.46 8.98
CA VAL A 29 -21.83 -5.54 10.08
C VAL A 29 -21.12 -4.36 9.43
N PRO A 30 -21.68 -3.13 9.48
CA PRO A 30 -20.95 -1.97 9.01
C PRO A 30 -19.66 -1.88 9.84
N PRO A 31 -18.48 -1.76 9.21
CA PRO A 31 -17.25 -1.59 9.96
C PRO A 31 -17.40 -0.33 10.84
N GLU A 32 -16.91 -0.40 12.08
CA GLU A 32 -16.85 0.78 12.93
C GLU A 32 -16.17 1.93 12.17
N PRO A 33 -16.66 3.17 12.31
CA PRO A 33 -16.04 4.31 11.64
C PRO A 33 -14.60 4.43 12.10
N LEU A 34 -13.66 4.36 11.16
CA LEU A 34 -12.25 4.53 11.47
C LEU A 34 -11.99 5.98 11.88
N ILE A 35 -11.69 6.19 13.16
CA ILE A 35 -11.30 7.48 13.71
C ILE A 35 -9.77 7.55 13.71
N LEU A 36 -9.22 8.54 13.01
CA LEU A 36 -7.79 8.81 12.97
C LEU A 36 -7.48 10.09 13.75
N ASP A 37 -6.77 9.96 14.87
CA ASP A 37 -6.33 11.09 15.68
C ASP A 37 -5.24 11.90 14.97
N TYR A 38 -5.52 13.18 14.73
CA TYR A 38 -4.58 14.08 14.08
C TYR A 38 -3.72 14.83 15.11
N HIS A 39 -2.41 14.68 15.02
CA HIS A 39 -1.45 15.26 15.98
C HIS A 39 -0.95 16.67 15.64
N ASN A 40 -1.69 17.44 14.85
CA ASN A 40 -1.37 18.84 14.50
C ASN A 40 -0.04 19.07 13.74
N GLY A 41 0.55 18.02 13.16
CA GLY A 41 1.71 18.11 12.27
C GLY A 41 1.33 18.36 10.80
N PRO A 42 2.24 18.87 9.97
CA PRO A 42 1.93 19.17 8.57
C PRO A 42 1.42 17.94 7.81
N LEU A 43 0.35 18.11 7.02
CA LEU A 43 -0.22 17.08 6.17
C LEU A 43 0.28 17.23 4.74
N LEU A 44 0.66 16.11 4.13
CA LEU A 44 0.94 16.06 2.70
C LEU A 44 -0.39 16.13 1.95
N THR A 45 -0.58 17.19 1.16
CA THR A 45 -1.84 17.46 0.46
C THR A 45 -1.61 17.91 -0.98
N GLY A 46 -2.46 17.45 -1.90
CA GLY A 46 -2.38 17.80 -3.32
C GLY A 46 -1.75 16.70 -4.18
N ASN A 47 -1.14 17.10 -5.29
CA ASN A 47 -0.56 16.17 -6.28
C ASN A 47 0.95 16.18 -6.14
N TYR A 48 1.55 15.00 -5.99
CA TYR A 48 3.00 14.81 -5.93
C TYR A 48 3.48 13.77 -6.93
N SER A 49 4.68 14.00 -7.46
CA SER A 49 5.45 12.99 -8.20
C SER A 49 6.48 12.35 -7.28
N VAL A 50 6.66 11.03 -7.38
CA VAL A 50 7.76 10.31 -6.74
C VAL A 50 8.80 10.01 -7.80
N ASN A 51 9.90 10.76 -7.78
CA ASN A 51 11.08 10.47 -8.59
C ASN A 51 11.90 9.37 -7.91
N ILE A 52 12.48 8.49 -8.72
CA ILE A 52 13.29 7.37 -8.21
C ILE A 52 14.74 7.54 -8.65
N ILE A 53 15.67 7.34 -7.72
CA ILE A 53 17.08 7.09 -8.03
C ILE A 53 17.39 5.64 -7.73
N TRP A 54 17.75 4.89 -8.76
CA TRP A 54 18.25 3.51 -8.69
C TRP A 54 19.76 3.55 -8.49
N TYR A 55 20.22 3.43 -7.25
CA TYR A 55 21.63 3.49 -6.88
C TYR A 55 22.23 2.09 -6.79
N GLY A 56 22.96 1.68 -7.83
CA GLY A 56 23.44 0.32 -8.04
C GLY A 56 22.59 -0.49 -9.02
N ASN A 57 22.76 -1.81 -9.02
CA ASN A 57 22.14 -2.67 -10.03
C ASN A 57 20.80 -3.22 -9.55
N PHE A 58 19.75 -2.98 -10.34
CA PHE A 58 18.40 -3.52 -10.14
C PHE A 58 17.94 -4.23 -11.39
N THR A 59 17.30 -5.39 -11.24
CA THR A 59 16.64 -6.10 -12.34
C THR A 59 15.39 -5.35 -12.80
N ALA A 60 14.93 -5.61 -14.04
CA ALA A 60 13.68 -5.04 -14.53
C ALA A 60 12.48 -5.38 -13.63
N ALA A 61 12.43 -6.62 -13.11
CA ALA A 61 11.38 -7.07 -12.21
C ALA A 61 11.37 -6.28 -10.89
N GLN A 62 12.53 -6.06 -10.26
CA GLN A 62 12.62 -5.26 -9.03
C GLN A 62 12.13 -3.82 -9.24
N ARG A 63 12.48 -3.22 -10.38
CA ARG A 63 12.03 -1.86 -10.71
C ARG A 63 10.53 -1.79 -10.98
N ALA A 64 10.00 -2.79 -11.70
CA ALA A 64 8.58 -2.90 -11.96
C ALA A 64 7.78 -2.98 -10.65
N ILE A 65 8.19 -3.82 -9.69
CA ILE A 65 7.51 -3.95 -8.39
C ILE A 65 7.37 -2.61 -7.67
N VAL A 66 8.45 -1.81 -7.62
CA VAL A 66 8.41 -0.49 -6.96
C VAL A 66 7.57 0.52 -7.74
N ALA A 67 7.71 0.55 -9.07
CA ALA A 67 6.94 1.44 -9.93
C ALA A 67 5.43 1.13 -9.85
N ASP A 68 5.07 -0.15 -9.87
CA ASP A 68 3.70 -0.65 -9.73
C ASP A 68 3.14 -0.31 -8.35
N PHE A 69 3.93 -0.45 -7.29
CA PHE A 69 3.52 -0.02 -5.96
C PHE A 69 3.22 1.49 -5.91
N ILE A 70 4.11 2.34 -6.40
CA ILE A 70 3.92 3.80 -6.40
C ILE A 70 2.67 4.19 -7.21
N THR A 71 2.49 3.61 -8.39
CA THR A 71 1.31 3.89 -9.23
C THR A 71 0.01 3.36 -8.61
N SER A 72 0.08 2.26 -7.83
CA SER A 72 -1.07 1.69 -7.14
C SER A 72 -1.64 2.58 -6.02
N LEU A 73 -0.87 3.53 -5.48
CA LEU A 73 -1.31 4.46 -4.43
C LEU A 73 -2.44 5.40 -4.86
N SER A 74 -2.59 5.65 -6.17
CA SER A 74 -3.62 6.54 -6.72
C SER A 74 -4.36 5.92 -7.91
N ALA A 75 -4.29 4.59 -8.04
CA ALA A 75 -5.00 3.84 -9.06
C ALA A 75 -6.52 3.86 -8.82
N SER A 76 -7.29 3.76 -9.91
CA SER A 76 -8.75 3.64 -9.86
C SER A 76 -9.16 2.16 -9.92
N THR A 77 -8.90 1.43 -8.84
CA THR A 77 -9.20 0.00 -8.71
C THR A 77 -10.28 -0.26 -7.65
N PRO A 78 -11.17 -1.25 -7.84
CA PRO A 78 -12.15 -1.64 -6.83
C PRO A 78 -11.47 -2.02 -5.51
N ALA A 79 -12.15 -1.77 -4.39
CA ALA A 79 -11.69 -2.21 -3.08
C ALA A 79 -11.87 -3.74 -2.93
N PRO A 80 -10.97 -4.44 -2.22
CA PRO A 80 -9.78 -3.91 -1.54
C PRO A 80 -8.61 -3.65 -2.52
N SER A 81 -7.92 -2.52 -2.34
CA SER A 81 -6.73 -2.16 -3.13
C SER A 81 -5.76 -1.29 -2.33
N VAL A 82 -4.52 -1.15 -2.82
CA VAL A 82 -3.54 -0.21 -2.26
C VAL A 82 -4.10 1.22 -2.27
N ALA A 83 -4.79 1.60 -3.35
CA ALA A 83 -5.46 2.90 -3.45
C ALA A 83 -6.56 3.08 -2.40
N SER A 84 -7.40 2.06 -2.15
CA SER A 84 -8.45 2.16 -1.12
C SER A 84 -7.86 2.25 0.29
N TRP A 85 -6.79 1.49 0.57
CA TRP A 85 -6.05 1.60 1.83
C TRP A 85 -5.40 2.97 1.97
N TRP A 86 -4.68 3.44 0.95
CA TRP A 86 -3.99 4.74 0.96
C TRP A 86 -4.96 5.90 1.11
N LYS A 87 -6.14 5.83 0.48
CA LYS A 87 -7.20 6.86 0.60
C LYS A 87 -7.63 7.07 2.05
N THR A 88 -7.47 6.09 2.93
CA THR A 88 -7.76 6.23 4.37
C THR A 88 -7.01 7.41 5.01
N ILE A 89 -5.82 7.77 4.52
CA ILE A 89 -5.07 8.91 5.07
C ILE A 89 -5.73 10.26 4.76
N SER A 90 -6.68 10.34 3.81
CA SER A 90 -7.45 11.56 3.56
C SER A 90 -8.39 11.91 4.73
N LEU A 91 -8.65 10.95 5.63
CA LEU A 91 -9.49 11.16 6.81
C LEU A 91 -8.80 12.04 7.86
N TYR A 92 -7.49 12.26 7.80
CA TYR A 92 -6.79 13.26 8.62
C TYR A 92 -7.20 14.67 8.17
N LYS A 93 -8.19 15.29 8.85
CA LYS A 93 -8.67 16.67 8.64
C LYS A 93 -8.90 17.08 7.16
N GLY A 94 -9.41 16.16 6.34
CA GLY A 94 -9.67 16.43 4.92
C GLY A 94 -8.41 16.54 4.06
N GLY A 95 -7.28 16.00 4.55
CA GLY A 95 -6.06 15.85 3.78
C GLY A 95 -6.21 14.89 2.60
N GLY A 96 -5.08 14.43 2.06
CA GLY A 96 -5.07 13.48 0.96
C GLY A 96 -4.10 13.91 -0.13
N VAL A 97 -3.35 12.92 -0.60
CA VAL A 97 -2.30 13.11 -1.60
C VAL A 97 -2.55 12.17 -2.77
N ARG A 98 -2.46 12.72 -3.98
CA ARG A 98 -2.38 11.93 -5.21
C ARG A 98 -0.91 11.76 -5.57
N ILE A 99 -0.49 10.52 -5.69
CA ILE A 99 0.88 10.15 -6.00
C ILE A 99 0.94 9.67 -7.44
N THR A 100 1.96 10.13 -8.16
CA THR A 100 2.29 9.68 -9.51
C THR A 100 3.74 9.24 -9.56
N LEU A 101 4.07 8.30 -10.44
CA LEU A 101 5.45 7.96 -10.72
C LEU A 101 6.09 9.08 -11.55
N GLY A 102 7.18 9.65 -11.02
CA GLY A 102 7.96 10.69 -11.67
C GLY A 102 9.12 10.13 -12.51
N SER A 103 10.17 10.92 -12.66
CA SER A 103 11.36 10.52 -13.40
C SER A 103 12.14 9.42 -12.66
N GLN A 104 12.82 8.57 -13.43
CA GLN A 104 13.68 7.51 -12.91
C GLN A 104 15.11 7.74 -13.38
N TYR A 105 16.03 7.83 -12.42
CA TYR A 105 17.46 8.03 -12.63
C TYR A 105 18.21 6.76 -12.24
N PHE A 106 19.26 6.44 -13.00
CA PHE A 106 20.04 5.22 -12.81
C PHE A 106 21.49 5.58 -12.56
N ASP A 107 21.98 5.26 -11.37
CA ASP A 107 23.38 5.39 -10.98
C ASP A 107 23.98 3.99 -10.77
N THR A 108 24.19 3.28 -11.87
CA THR A 108 24.80 1.94 -11.86
C THR A 108 26.31 1.99 -11.58
N LYS A 109 26.93 3.16 -11.72
CA LYS A 109 28.37 3.37 -11.51
C LYS A 109 28.71 3.63 -10.04
N LEU A 110 27.70 3.80 -9.18
CA LEU A 110 27.86 4.10 -7.76
C LEU A 110 28.71 5.36 -7.57
N SER A 111 28.21 6.52 -8.01
CA SER A 111 28.96 7.80 -8.06
C SER A 111 29.61 8.26 -6.73
N PHE A 112 29.18 7.71 -5.61
CA PHE A 112 29.67 7.97 -4.24
C PHE A 112 30.22 6.70 -3.56
N GLY A 113 30.40 5.61 -4.31
CA GLY A 113 30.84 4.32 -3.80
C GLY A 113 29.75 3.51 -3.09
N LYS A 114 30.16 2.43 -2.42
CA LYS A 114 29.24 1.50 -1.74
C LYS A 114 28.89 1.88 -0.30
N SER A 115 29.26 3.08 0.15
CA SER A 115 28.96 3.58 1.48
C SER A 115 28.43 5.00 1.37
N LEU A 116 27.14 5.17 1.58
CA LEU A 116 26.45 6.44 1.46
C LEU A 116 26.33 7.12 2.82
N THR A 117 26.88 8.32 2.91
CA THR A 117 26.64 9.24 4.03
C THR A 117 25.35 10.05 3.80
N ARG A 118 24.85 10.70 4.85
CA ARG A 118 23.71 11.63 4.73
C ARG A 118 23.99 12.76 3.73
N THR A 119 25.21 13.25 3.65
CA THR A 119 25.62 14.26 2.67
C THR A 119 25.49 13.73 1.25
N ASN A 120 25.91 12.48 1.01
CA ASN A 120 25.76 11.85 -0.31
C ASN A 120 24.28 11.68 -0.69
N LEU A 121 23.43 11.25 0.24
CA LEU A 121 21.98 11.13 0.00
C LEU A 121 21.34 12.47 -0.37
N SER A 122 21.69 13.55 0.34
CA SER A 122 21.21 14.90 0.03
C SER A 122 21.70 15.38 -1.34
N GLN A 123 22.95 15.09 -1.70
CA GLN A 123 23.50 15.43 -3.01
C GLN A 123 22.82 14.63 -4.13
N LEU A 124 22.61 13.33 -3.95
CA LEU A 124 21.88 12.48 -4.89
C LEU A 124 20.46 13.03 -5.13
N ALA A 125 19.73 13.36 -4.06
CA ALA A 125 18.38 13.90 -4.17
C ALA A 125 18.33 15.29 -4.84
N THR A 126 19.34 16.14 -4.63
CA THR A 126 19.40 17.47 -5.23
C THR A 126 19.76 17.40 -6.72
N ASN A 127 20.68 16.51 -7.09
CA ASN A 127 21.16 16.36 -8.47
C ASN A 127 20.13 15.73 -9.41
N SER A 128 19.11 15.05 -8.89
CA SER A 128 18.02 14.47 -9.70
C SER A 128 16.98 15.47 -10.19
N GLY A 129 17.18 16.78 -10.01
CA GLY A 129 16.28 17.80 -10.57
C GLY A 129 14.94 17.89 -9.86
N THR A 130 14.96 18.16 -8.55
CA THR A 130 13.75 18.39 -7.75
C THR A 130 12.96 19.58 -8.30
N HIS A 131 11.66 19.37 -8.52
CA HIS A 131 10.70 20.41 -8.86
C HIS A 131 9.64 20.55 -7.77
N ARG A 132 8.79 21.59 -7.86
CA ARG A 132 7.67 21.76 -6.93
C ARG A 132 6.83 20.49 -6.88
N ASN A 133 6.46 20.08 -5.66
CA ASN A 133 5.66 18.89 -5.39
C ASN A 133 6.28 17.57 -5.90
N SER A 134 7.62 17.46 -5.85
CA SER A 134 8.31 16.19 -6.09
C SER A 134 8.90 15.62 -4.81
N ILE A 135 8.83 14.31 -4.66
CA ILE A 135 9.48 13.52 -3.62
C ILE A 135 10.53 12.68 -4.32
N THR A 136 11.77 12.67 -3.83
CA THR A 136 12.82 11.80 -4.39
C THR A 136 13.05 10.63 -3.46
N ALA A 137 12.87 9.41 -3.98
CA ALA A 137 13.17 8.17 -3.28
C ALA A 137 14.45 7.56 -3.86
N ILE A 138 15.41 7.27 -2.99
CA ILE A 138 16.69 6.63 -3.36
C ILE A 138 16.59 5.16 -2.97
N PHE A 139 16.65 4.27 -3.96
CA PHE A 139 16.69 2.83 -3.76
C PHE A 139 18.11 2.34 -3.98
N THR A 140 18.68 1.70 -2.97
CA THR A 140 20.07 1.21 -3.01
C THR A 140 20.12 -0.30 -3.28
N ALA A 141 21.11 -0.73 -4.06
CA ALA A 141 21.38 -2.15 -4.24
C ALA A 141 21.76 -2.81 -2.88
N PRO A 142 21.55 -4.13 -2.73
CA PRO A 142 21.74 -4.83 -1.45
C PRO A 142 23.15 -4.73 -0.86
N ASP A 143 24.15 -4.49 -1.70
CA ASP A 143 25.57 -4.41 -1.34
C ASP A 143 26.05 -2.97 -1.07
N VAL A 144 25.12 -1.99 -1.02
CA VAL A 144 25.40 -0.60 -0.68
C VAL A 144 25.02 -0.35 0.78
N LEU A 145 25.98 0.10 1.58
CA LEU A 145 25.79 0.51 2.95
C LEU A 145 25.24 1.94 2.98
N VAL A 146 24.25 2.16 3.84
CA VAL A 146 23.69 3.49 4.11
C VAL A 146 23.95 3.84 5.56
N GLU A 147 24.50 5.02 5.81
CA GLU A 147 24.71 5.55 7.14
C GLU A 147 23.39 5.60 7.93
N VAL A 148 23.34 4.88 9.05
CA VAL A 148 22.20 4.88 9.97
C VAL A 148 22.58 5.72 11.19
N ARG A 149 21.81 6.77 11.47
CA ARG A 149 21.99 7.50 12.73
C ARG A 149 21.58 6.63 13.92
N SER A 150 22.38 6.68 14.98
CA SER A 150 21.98 6.13 16.27
C SER A 150 20.78 6.91 16.82
N ALA A 151 19.78 6.22 17.36
CA ALA A 151 18.60 6.85 17.97
C ALA A 151 18.96 7.88 19.06
N ARG A 152 20.12 7.71 19.71
CA ARG A 152 20.66 8.65 20.73
C ARG A 152 21.11 9.99 20.16
N GLU A 153 21.41 10.06 18.88
CA GLU A 153 21.85 11.29 18.20
C GLU A 153 20.66 12.08 17.65
N ILE A 154 19.57 11.40 17.28
CA ILE A 154 18.32 12.02 16.80
C ILE A 154 17.64 12.84 17.92
N ILE A 155 17.72 12.37 19.17
CA ILE A 155 17.13 13.06 20.33
C ILE A 155 17.95 14.31 20.70
N ARG A 156 19.27 14.29 20.47
CA ARG A 156 20.17 15.39 20.83
C ARG A 156 20.04 16.61 19.91
N ASP A 157 19.70 16.41 18.63
CA ASP A 157 19.49 17.50 17.66
C ASP A 157 18.08 18.15 17.74
N ARG A 158 17.23 17.73 18.69
CA ARG A 158 15.88 18.28 18.90
C ARG A 158 15.72 19.10 20.18
N VAL A 159 16.80 19.37 20.91
CA VAL A 159 16.82 20.24 22.10
C VAL A 159 17.65 21.48 21.81
#